data_AF-A0A979GK64-F1
#
_entry.id   AF-A0A979GK64-F1
#
_cell.length_a   1.000
_cell.length_b   1.000
_cell.length_c   1.000
_cell.angle_alpha   90.00
_cell.angle_beta   90.00
_cell.angle_gamma   90.00
#
_symmetry.space_group_name_H-M   'P 1'
#
loop_
_entity.id
_entity.type
_entity.pdbx_description
1 polymer ?
#
loop_
_entity_poly.entity_id
_entity_poly.type
_entity_poly.pdbx_seq_one_letter_code
_entity_poly.pdbx_strand_id
1 'polypeptide(L)'
;MELILEKLSSKDTDAPKGYFVEMGEKEKGKQEEKDKINTTYISTINMSANSTNEIKKSSGEKVMVLDFEIKEEKDAALKKIASGSRSSEEKKTLLDVLNGFFKDTKKEVVIEDDLIVFLEDKKTTIEIEKLSSGERQLIYTFLRVFNSERENQIILLDEPEISLHLSWQEILISSIKKIRDDCQIILVTHSPGIVMDGWMGAYKEIDSIITKAEK
;
A
#
# COMPACT_ATOMS: atom_id res chain seq x y z
N MET A 1 -14.76 24.20 -28.95
CA MET A 1 -13.57 23.34 -28.76
C MET A 1 -12.30 24.15 -28.49
N GLU A 2 -12.09 25.29 -29.17
CA GLU A 2 -10.92 26.17 -28.92
C GLU A 2 -10.89 26.86 -27.53
N LEU A 3 -12.04 27.19 -26.95
CA LEU A 3 -12.13 27.85 -25.63
C LEU A 3 -11.75 26.97 -24.42
N ILE A 4 -11.65 25.65 -24.62
CA ILE A 4 -11.27 24.71 -23.54
C ILE A 4 -9.73 24.59 -23.46
N LEU A 5 -9.05 24.66 -24.60
CA LEU A 5 -7.60 24.58 -24.69
C LEU A 5 -6.92 25.82 -24.08
N GLU A 6 -7.54 26.98 -24.18
CA GLU A 6 -6.98 28.23 -23.64
C GLU A 6 -7.02 28.28 -22.09
N LYS A 7 -8.01 27.62 -21.46
CA LYS A 7 -8.14 27.57 -19.99
C LYS A 7 -7.25 26.53 -19.31
N LEU A 8 -6.71 25.57 -20.05
CA LEU A 8 -5.72 24.61 -19.55
C LEU A 8 -4.28 25.13 -19.65
N SER A 9 -4.09 26.33 -20.22
CA SER A 9 -2.77 26.94 -20.43
C SER A 9 -2.41 28.05 -19.43
N SER A 10 -3.07 28.16 -18.27
CA SER A 10 -2.63 29.12 -17.25
C SER A 10 -1.31 28.67 -16.63
N LYS A 11 -0.22 29.19 -17.21
CA LYS A 11 1.13 29.28 -16.64
C LYS A 11 1.02 29.85 -15.22
N ASP A 12 1.32 29.03 -14.23
CA ASP A 12 2.03 29.39 -12.98
C ASP A 12 1.77 28.33 -11.89
N THR A 13 2.26 27.11 -12.11
CA THR A 13 2.69 26.20 -11.03
C THR A 13 3.63 25.16 -11.66
N ASP A 14 4.86 25.06 -11.16
CA ASP A 14 5.78 23.97 -11.52
C ASP A 14 5.23 22.67 -10.91
N ALA A 15 4.41 21.95 -11.66
CA ALA A 15 4.00 20.59 -11.34
C ALA A 15 5.21 19.65 -11.49
N PRO A 16 5.42 18.68 -10.58
CA PRO A 16 6.52 17.73 -10.71
C PRO A 16 6.40 16.96 -12.04
N LYS A 17 7.50 16.90 -12.78
CA LYS A 17 7.58 16.20 -14.07
C LYS A 17 7.32 14.71 -13.87
N GLY A 18 6.11 14.26 -14.19
CA GLY A 18 5.78 12.84 -14.19
C GLY A 18 4.31 12.56 -14.50
N TYR A 19 4.05 12.19 -15.75
CA TYR A 19 2.95 11.34 -16.21
C TYR A 19 1.50 11.86 -16.06
N PHE A 20 1.14 12.81 -16.92
CA PHE A 20 -0.19 12.78 -17.54
C PHE A 20 -0.09 11.98 -18.85
N VAL A 21 -0.74 10.83 -18.93
CA VAL A 21 -0.97 10.16 -20.22
C VAL A 21 -2.23 10.78 -20.82
N GLU A 22 -2.06 11.69 -21.77
CA GLU A 22 -3.16 12.09 -22.65
C GLU A 22 -3.62 10.86 -23.44
N MET A 23 -4.87 10.45 -23.23
CA MET A 23 -5.56 9.49 -24.10
C MET A 23 -5.92 10.21 -25.42
N GLY A 24 -4.90 10.42 -26.26
CA GLY A 24 -5.05 10.91 -27.64
C GLY A 24 -5.50 9.81 -28.59
N GLU A 25 -6.30 10.18 -29.59
CA GLU A 25 -6.89 9.30 -30.59
C GLU A 25 -5.83 8.47 -31.35
N LYS A 26 -6.14 7.18 -31.55
CA LYS A 26 -5.23 6.19 -32.17
C LYS A 26 -5.02 6.45 -33.67
N GLU A 27 -3.79 6.72 -34.08
CA GLU A 27 -3.33 6.45 -35.45
C GLU A 27 -3.17 4.94 -35.66
N LYS A 28 -3.75 4.44 -36.76
CA LYS A 28 -3.73 3.02 -37.16
C LYS A 28 -2.33 2.65 -37.66
N GLY A 29 -1.68 1.63 -37.09
CA GLY A 29 -0.60 0.95 -37.81
C GLY A 29 0.52 0.23 -37.06
N LYS A 30 0.45 0.01 -35.74
CA LYS A 30 1.40 -0.90 -35.06
C LYS A 30 0.64 -1.92 -34.21
N GLN A 31 0.99 -3.19 -34.33
CA GLN A 31 0.61 -4.21 -33.36
C GLN A 31 1.23 -3.81 -32.02
N GLU A 32 0.44 -3.13 -31.19
CA GLU A 32 0.73 -2.93 -29.77
C GLU A 32 0.58 -4.30 -29.10
N GLU A 33 1.69 -4.96 -28.79
CA GLU A 33 1.71 -5.84 -27.62
C GLU A 33 1.34 -4.94 -26.45
N LYS A 34 0.09 -5.01 -25.99
CA LYS A 34 -0.35 -4.23 -24.83
C LYS A 34 0.46 -4.75 -23.65
N ASP A 35 1.44 -3.98 -23.21
CA ASP A 35 2.14 -4.23 -21.95
C ASP A 35 1.10 -4.54 -20.87
N LYS A 36 1.20 -5.74 -20.30
CA LYS A 36 0.25 -6.20 -19.29
C LYS A 36 0.48 -5.37 -18.02
N ILE A 37 -0.50 -4.55 -17.66
CA ILE A 37 -0.49 -3.80 -16.41
C ILE A 37 -0.79 -4.78 -15.27
N ASN A 38 0.14 -4.88 -14.33
CA ASN A 38 -0.03 -5.65 -13.11
C ASN A 38 -0.79 -4.80 -12.09
N THR A 39 -1.77 -5.40 -11.43
CA THR A 39 -2.59 -4.69 -10.44
C THR A 39 -2.62 -5.48 -9.14
N THR A 40 -2.32 -4.80 -8.04
CA THR A 40 -2.44 -5.33 -6.68
C THR A 40 -3.49 -4.51 -5.96
N TYR A 41 -4.53 -5.19 -5.46
CA TYR A 41 -5.62 -4.56 -4.72
C TYR A 41 -5.50 -4.87 -3.23
N ILE A 42 -5.54 -3.84 -2.39
CA ILE A 42 -5.48 -3.94 -0.94
C ILE A 42 -6.67 -3.15 -0.38
N SER A 43 -7.64 -3.85 0.20
CA SER A 43 -8.80 -3.23 0.85
C SER A 43 -8.82 -3.58 2.32
N THR A 44 -8.78 -2.55 3.15
CA THR A 44 -8.76 -2.69 4.60
C THR A 44 -10.16 -2.78 5.19
N ILE A 45 -11.22 -2.44 4.45
CA ILE A 45 -12.61 -2.75 4.85
C ILE A 45 -12.74 -4.27 5.01
N ASN A 46 -12.24 -5.01 4.02
CA ASN A 46 -12.15 -6.46 4.10
C ASN A 46 -11.22 -6.91 5.22
N MET A 47 -10.06 -6.26 5.42
CA MET A 47 -9.15 -6.62 6.50
C MET A 47 -9.74 -6.38 7.89
N SER A 48 -10.52 -5.32 8.08
CA SER A 48 -11.21 -5.01 9.34
C SER A 48 -12.23 -6.09 9.65
N ALA A 49 -13.04 -6.51 8.66
CA ALA A 49 -13.91 -7.66 8.80
C ALA A 49 -13.12 -8.94 9.10
N ASN A 50 -12.05 -9.20 8.35
CA ASN A 50 -11.16 -10.36 8.49
C ASN A 50 -10.39 -10.38 9.81
N SER A 51 -10.21 -9.23 10.45
CA SER A 51 -9.60 -9.09 11.77
C SER A 51 -10.54 -9.49 12.90
N THR A 52 -11.82 -9.77 12.62
CA THR A 52 -12.82 -10.24 13.59
C THR A 52 -13.45 -11.58 13.19
N ASN A 53 -13.38 -11.95 11.92
CA ASN A 53 -13.88 -13.23 11.42
C ASN A 53 -12.93 -14.37 11.82
N GLU A 54 -13.46 -15.35 12.54
CA GLU A 54 -12.72 -16.53 13.00
C GLU A 54 -12.82 -17.69 12.02
N ILE A 55 -11.69 -18.30 11.68
CA ILE A 55 -11.61 -19.62 11.02
C ILE A 55 -11.23 -20.65 12.08
N LYS A 56 -11.93 -21.79 12.10
CA LYS A 56 -11.52 -22.95 12.89
C LYS A 56 -10.52 -23.80 12.10
N LYS A 57 -9.31 -23.96 12.62
CA LYS A 57 -8.34 -24.91 12.10
C LYS A 57 -8.82 -26.35 12.33
N SER A 58 -8.24 -27.30 11.58
CA SER A 58 -8.44 -28.74 11.80
C SER A 58 -8.02 -29.21 13.19
N SER A 59 -7.14 -28.45 13.87
CA SER A 59 -6.76 -28.64 15.28
C SER A 59 -7.83 -28.20 16.28
N GLY A 60 -8.91 -27.54 15.85
CA GLY A 60 -9.94 -26.95 16.71
C GLY A 60 -9.63 -25.53 17.20
N GLU A 61 -8.43 -25.02 16.94
CA GLU A 61 -8.03 -23.65 17.27
C GLU A 61 -8.74 -22.62 16.40
N LYS A 62 -9.19 -21.53 17.02
CA LYS A 62 -9.76 -20.37 16.32
C LYS A 62 -8.65 -19.39 15.98
N VAL A 63 -8.58 -18.98 14.72
CA VAL A 63 -7.61 -17.99 14.23
C VAL A 63 -8.32 -16.98 13.35
N MET A 64 -7.90 -15.72 13.36
CA MET A 64 -8.51 -14.72 12.50
C MET A 64 -8.16 -14.96 11.04
N VAL A 65 -9.05 -14.58 10.12
CA VAL A 65 -8.77 -14.63 8.67
C VAL A 65 -7.53 -13.79 8.34
N LEU A 66 -7.42 -12.60 8.93
CA LEU A 66 -6.29 -11.70 8.68
C LEU A 66 -4.93 -12.33 9.06
N ASP A 67 -4.88 -13.12 10.13
CA ASP A 67 -3.63 -13.76 10.56
C ASP A 67 -3.15 -14.78 9.53
N PHE A 68 -4.06 -15.45 8.82
CA PHE A 68 -3.72 -16.35 7.72
C PHE A 68 -3.16 -15.58 6.52
N GLU A 69 -3.82 -14.49 6.13
CA GLU A 69 -3.37 -13.63 5.02
C GLU A 69 -1.98 -13.03 5.30
N ILE A 70 -1.73 -12.59 6.53
CA ILE A 70 -0.39 -12.12 6.93
C ILE A 70 0.64 -13.23 6.82
N LYS A 71 0.28 -14.46 7.22
CA LYS A 71 1.19 -15.62 7.13
C LYS A 71 1.59 -15.90 5.68
N GLU A 72 0.64 -15.89 4.76
CA GLU A 72 0.90 -16.10 3.33
C GLU A 72 1.81 -15.02 2.75
N GLU A 73 1.52 -13.74 3.05
CA GLU A 73 2.35 -12.61 2.57
C GLU A 73 3.74 -12.61 3.20
N LYS A 74 3.85 -13.00 4.48
CA LYS A 74 5.14 -13.18 5.17
C LYS A 74 5.98 -14.25 4.48
N ASP A 75 5.41 -15.42 4.23
CA ASP A 75 6.12 -16.53 3.59
C ASP A 75 6.53 -16.17 2.16
N ALA A 76 5.70 -15.44 1.42
CA ALA A 76 6.04 -14.94 0.10
C ALA A 76 7.20 -13.93 0.14
N ALA A 77 7.20 -13.01 1.11
CA ALA A 77 8.27 -12.03 1.27
C ALA A 77 9.61 -12.70 1.61
N LEU A 78 9.61 -13.65 2.56
CA LEU A 78 10.80 -14.43 2.92
C LEU A 78 11.35 -15.21 1.72
N LYS A 79 10.47 -15.85 0.92
CA LYS A 79 10.88 -16.53 -0.31
C LYS A 79 11.52 -15.59 -1.33
N LYS A 80 10.92 -14.41 -1.56
CA LYS A 80 11.45 -13.41 -2.51
C LYS A 80 12.80 -12.83 -2.05
N ILE A 81 13.01 -12.69 -0.74
CA ILE A 81 14.29 -12.31 -0.15
C ILE A 81 15.33 -13.43 -0.33
N ALA A 82 14.97 -14.67 0.01
CA ALA A 82 15.86 -15.82 -0.07
C ALA A 82 16.27 -16.18 -1.51
N SER A 83 15.37 -16.00 -2.49
CA SER A 83 15.67 -16.20 -3.92
C SER A 83 16.48 -15.07 -4.55
N GLY A 84 16.73 -13.97 -3.83
CA GLY A 84 17.37 -12.77 -4.36
C GLY A 84 16.49 -11.93 -5.29
N SER A 85 15.20 -12.28 -5.44
CA SER A 85 14.23 -11.48 -6.21
C SER A 85 13.99 -10.10 -5.58
N ARG A 86 14.19 -10.00 -4.25
CA ARG A 86 14.26 -8.74 -3.50
C ARG A 86 15.65 -8.60 -2.91
N SER A 87 16.26 -7.44 -3.14
CA SER A 87 17.60 -7.09 -2.68
C SER A 87 17.66 -6.90 -1.17
N SER A 88 18.87 -6.96 -0.61
CA SER A 88 19.12 -6.66 0.79
C SER A 88 18.76 -5.21 1.16
N GLU A 89 18.86 -4.29 0.20
CA GLU A 89 18.47 -2.89 0.37
C GLU A 89 16.94 -2.75 0.50
N GLU A 90 16.17 -3.42 -0.36
CA GLU A 90 14.70 -3.43 -0.25
C GLU A 90 14.23 -4.06 1.05
N LYS A 91 14.86 -5.17 1.49
CA LYS A 91 14.61 -5.78 2.80
C LYS A 91 14.84 -4.76 3.91
N LYS A 92 15.96 -4.04 3.85
CA LYS A 92 16.29 -3.01 4.85
C LYS A 92 15.25 -1.89 4.84
N THR A 93 14.86 -1.39 3.67
CA THR A 93 13.84 -0.34 3.55
C THR A 93 12.50 -0.77 4.13
N LEU A 94 12.06 -2.01 3.89
CA LEU A 94 10.85 -2.56 4.50
C LEU A 94 10.94 -2.55 6.03
N LEU A 95 12.07 -3.00 6.59
CA LEU A 95 12.30 -3.01 8.04
C LEU A 95 12.36 -1.61 8.62
N ASP A 96 13.04 -0.67 7.96
CA ASP A 96 13.16 0.72 8.39
C ASP A 96 11.77 1.39 8.41
N VAL A 97 10.93 1.10 7.42
CA VAL A 97 9.55 1.57 7.39
C VAL A 97 8.74 0.98 8.55
N LEU A 98 8.69 -0.36 8.69
CA LEU A 98 7.94 -1.03 9.77
C LEU A 98 8.36 -0.53 11.16
N ASN A 99 9.68 -0.44 11.40
CA ASN A 99 10.23 0.02 12.67
C ASN A 99 9.99 1.51 12.92
N GLY A 100 9.82 2.32 11.87
CA GLY A 100 9.38 3.70 11.98
C GLY A 100 8.00 3.81 12.66
N PHE A 101 7.04 2.97 12.26
CA PHE A 101 5.71 2.94 12.88
C PHE A 101 5.73 2.31 14.27
N PHE A 102 6.48 1.22 14.46
CA PHE A 102 6.45 0.42 15.68
C PHE A 102 7.22 1.07 16.85
N LYS A 103 8.01 2.10 16.56
CA LYS A 103 8.72 2.89 17.58
C LYS A 103 7.77 3.49 18.61
N ASP A 104 6.61 3.99 18.19
CA ASP A 104 5.61 4.57 19.09
C ASP A 104 5.00 3.53 20.03
N THR A 105 4.96 2.27 19.60
CA THR A 105 4.41 1.16 20.37
C THR A 105 5.46 0.31 21.08
N LYS A 106 6.71 0.80 21.13
CA LYS A 106 7.85 0.16 21.80
C LYS A 106 8.12 -1.27 21.31
N LYS A 107 7.97 -1.47 19.99
CA LYS A 107 8.22 -2.75 19.32
C LYS A 107 9.25 -2.59 18.21
N GLU A 108 9.93 -3.68 17.89
CA GLU A 108 10.90 -3.75 16.80
C GLU A 108 10.68 -5.02 15.98
N VAL A 109 10.53 -4.85 14.68
CA VAL A 109 10.41 -5.91 13.68
C VAL A 109 11.79 -6.21 13.11
N VAL A 110 12.13 -7.50 13.09
CA VAL A 110 13.37 -8.01 12.50
C VAL A 110 13.02 -9.15 11.55
N ILE A 111 13.72 -9.24 10.43
CA ILE A 111 13.63 -10.38 9.51
C ILE A 111 14.99 -11.09 9.50
N GLU A 112 15.04 -12.28 10.09
CA GLU A 112 16.16 -13.21 9.98
C GLU A 112 15.74 -14.40 9.11
N ASP A 113 15.52 -15.57 9.72
CA ASP A 113 14.89 -16.73 9.09
C ASP A 113 13.35 -16.58 9.02
N ASP A 114 12.79 -15.79 9.94
CA ASP A 114 11.37 -15.43 9.99
C ASP A 114 11.21 -13.93 10.31
N LEU A 115 9.99 -13.40 10.14
CA LEU A 115 9.61 -12.08 10.62
C LEU A 115 9.24 -12.18 12.10
N ILE A 116 10.07 -11.58 12.95
CA ILE A 116 9.97 -11.63 14.40
C ILE A 116 9.71 -10.22 14.92
N VAL A 117 8.80 -10.09 15.89
CA VAL A 117 8.53 -8.83 16.58
C VAL A 117 9.02 -8.93 18.02
N PHE A 118 9.90 -8.01 18.41
CA PHE A 118 10.42 -7.87 19.75
C PHE A 118 9.77 -6.69 20.48
N LEU A 119 9.66 -6.80 21.80
CA LEU A 119 9.48 -5.64 22.66
C LEU A 119 10.78 -4.84 22.78
N GLU A 120 10.67 -3.58 23.23
CA GLU A 120 11.79 -2.65 23.46
C GLU A 120 12.93 -3.24 24.34
N ASP A 121 12.64 -4.25 25.17
CA ASP A 121 13.65 -4.98 25.95
C ASP A 121 14.56 -5.91 25.11
N LYS A 122 14.23 -6.14 23.84
CA LYS A 122 14.84 -7.10 22.89
C LYS A 122 15.00 -8.53 23.42
N LYS A 123 14.28 -8.87 24.49
CA LYS A 123 14.33 -10.18 25.16
C LYS A 123 13.02 -10.92 24.98
N THR A 124 11.92 -10.19 24.86
CA THR A 124 10.59 -10.75 24.74
C THR A 124 10.11 -10.65 23.31
N THR A 125 9.80 -11.80 22.71
CA THR A 125 9.15 -11.86 21.40
C THR A 125 7.64 -11.83 21.54
N ILE A 126 6.98 -11.20 20.57
CA ILE A 126 5.52 -11.14 20.43
C ILE A 126 5.14 -11.81 19.13
N GLU A 127 4.17 -12.72 19.21
CA GLU A 127 3.51 -13.30 18.04
C GLU A 127 2.73 -12.23 17.29
N ILE A 128 2.73 -12.27 15.96
CA ILE A 128 2.03 -11.29 15.12
C ILE A 128 0.54 -11.25 15.46
N GLU A 129 -0.05 -12.41 15.78
CA GLU A 129 -1.45 -12.56 16.17
C GLU A 129 -1.81 -11.81 17.47
N LYS A 130 -0.82 -11.45 18.29
CA LYS A 130 -0.98 -10.67 19.54
C LYS A 130 -0.80 -9.16 19.36
N LEU A 131 -0.49 -8.69 18.15
CA LEU A 131 -0.37 -7.27 17.85
C LEU A 131 -1.75 -6.61 17.74
N SER A 132 -1.78 -5.28 17.89
CA SER A 132 -3.02 -4.52 17.66
C SER A 132 -3.50 -4.66 16.21
N SER A 133 -4.79 -4.45 15.96
CA SER A 133 -5.36 -4.51 14.60
C SER A 133 -4.64 -3.57 13.63
N GLY A 134 -4.31 -2.34 14.07
CA GLY A 134 -3.54 -1.38 13.27
C GLY A 134 -2.13 -1.85 12.94
N GLU A 135 -1.41 -2.43 13.90
CA GLU A 135 -0.07 -3.00 13.66
C GLU A 135 -0.10 -4.18 12.69
N ARG A 136 -1.07 -5.10 12.86
CA ARG A 136 -1.27 -6.23 11.94
C ARG A 136 -1.61 -5.74 10.53
N GLN A 137 -2.45 -4.71 10.43
CA GLN A 137 -2.81 -4.07 9.16
C GLN A 137 -1.61 -3.44 8.47
N LEU A 138 -0.72 -2.77 9.19
CA LEU A 138 0.54 -2.22 8.65
C LEU A 138 1.46 -3.33 8.14
N ILE A 139 1.67 -4.38 8.93
CA ILE A 139 2.48 -5.54 8.52
C ILE A 139 1.94 -6.12 7.23
N TYR A 140 0.64 -6.42 7.17
CA TYR A 140 0.02 -6.95 5.96
C TYR A 140 0.20 -6.03 4.76
N THR A 141 -0.14 -4.74 4.92
CA THR A 141 -0.10 -3.76 3.83
C THR A 141 1.31 -3.63 3.26
N PHE A 142 2.32 -3.48 4.12
CA PHE A 142 3.70 -3.32 3.67
C PHE A 142 4.30 -4.60 3.10
N LEU A 143 3.96 -5.78 3.65
CA LEU A 143 4.36 -7.05 3.05
C LEU A 143 3.76 -7.22 1.65
N ARG A 144 2.47 -6.88 1.49
CA ARG A 144 1.78 -7.00 0.21
C ARG A 144 2.30 -6.02 -0.84
N VAL A 145 2.59 -4.78 -0.43
CA VAL A 145 3.28 -3.79 -1.27
C VAL A 145 4.66 -4.31 -1.67
N PHE A 146 5.45 -4.82 -0.71
CA PHE A 146 6.76 -5.40 -0.95
C PHE A 146 6.69 -6.64 -1.88
N ASN A 147 5.60 -7.42 -1.80
CA ASN A 147 5.40 -8.60 -2.63
C ASN A 147 4.81 -8.31 -4.00
N SER A 148 4.28 -7.11 -4.27
CA SER A 148 3.74 -6.78 -5.59
C SER A 148 4.78 -6.90 -6.71
N GLU A 149 4.35 -7.02 -7.97
CA GLU A 149 5.26 -7.17 -9.11
C GLU A 149 6.00 -5.86 -9.38
N ARG A 150 7.17 -5.92 -10.04
CA ARG A 150 7.99 -4.74 -10.33
C ARG A 150 7.49 -3.95 -11.53
N GLU A 151 7.35 -4.62 -12.66
CA GLU A 151 7.07 -3.96 -13.94
C GLU A 151 5.58 -3.62 -14.09
N ASN A 152 5.31 -2.40 -14.55
CA ASN A 152 3.97 -1.90 -14.90
C ASN A 152 2.93 -2.14 -13.80
N GLN A 153 3.30 -1.84 -12.55
CA GLN A 153 2.49 -2.14 -11.37
C GLN A 153 1.63 -0.94 -10.92
N ILE A 154 0.33 -1.19 -10.75
CA ILE A 154 -0.62 -0.31 -10.07
C ILE A 154 -1.01 -0.94 -8.73
N ILE A 155 -0.89 -0.19 -7.64
CA ILE A 155 -1.38 -0.56 -6.33
C ILE A 155 -2.66 0.22 -6.05
N LEU A 156 -3.76 -0.51 -5.87
CA LEU A 156 -5.06 0.03 -5.51
C LEU A 156 -5.25 -0.15 -4.00
N LEU A 157 -5.46 0.95 -3.29
CA LEU A 157 -5.67 0.97 -1.84
C LEU A 157 -7.08 1.49 -1.55
N ASP A 158 -7.83 0.76 -0.74
CA ASP A 158 -9.18 1.13 -0.33
C ASP A 158 -9.24 1.21 1.19
N GLU A 159 -9.47 2.43 1.68
CA GLU A 159 -9.53 2.85 3.09
C GLU A 159 -8.32 2.43 3.96
N PRO A 160 -7.07 2.53 3.47
CA PRO A 160 -5.91 1.94 4.12
C PRO A 160 -5.64 2.41 5.58
N GLU A 161 -6.36 3.43 6.04
CA GLU A 161 -6.27 4.07 7.34
C GLU A 161 -7.23 3.57 8.44
N ILE A 162 -8.24 2.74 8.15
CA ILE A 162 -9.39 2.49 9.07
C ILE A 162 -8.98 2.19 10.52
N SER A 163 -7.89 1.45 10.72
CA SER A 163 -7.42 1.03 12.05
C SER A 163 -6.16 1.77 12.53
N LEU A 164 -5.73 2.81 11.81
CA LEU A 164 -4.45 3.51 12.06
C LEU A 164 -4.65 4.80 12.85
N HIS A 165 -3.69 5.11 13.72
CA HIS A 165 -3.63 6.39 14.41
C HIS A 165 -3.29 7.54 13.42
N LEU A 166 -3.77 8.76 13.67
CA LEU A 166 -3.65 9.89 12.73
C LEU A 166 -2.20 10.13 12.26
N SER A 167 -1.23 10.11 13.18
CA SER A 167 0.20 10.25 12.86
C SER A 167 0.72 9.22 11.86
N TRP A 168 0.14 8.01 11.87
CA TRP A 168 0.51 6.94 10.94
C TRP A 168 -0.17 7.11 9.58
N GLN A 169 -1.37 7.68 9.55
CA GLN A 169 -2.09 7.99 8.32
C GLN A 169 -1.32 9.03 7.49
N GLU A 170 -0.82 10.08 8.14
CA GLU A 170 -0.06 11.16 7.50
C GLU A 170 1.14 10.62 6.71
N ILE A 171 1.92 9.72 7.30
CA ILE A 171 3.15 9.19 6.69
C ILE A 171 2.94 7.92 5.84
N LEU A 172 1.68 7.48 5.63
CA LEU A 172 1.41 6.17 5.03
C LEU A 172 1.83 6.12 3.56
N ILE A 173 1.42 7.09 2.75
CA ILE A 173 1.74 7.12 1.31
C ILE A 173 3.25 7.24 1.10
N SER A 174 3.90 8.14 1.84
CA SER A 174 5.35 8.33 1.75
C SER A 174 6.12 7.06 2.17
N SER A 175 5.60 6.31 3.14
CA SER A 175 6.15 5.00 3.53
C SER A 175 5.98 3.93 2.46
N ILE A 176 4.81 3.84 1.81
CA ILE A 176 4.59 2.91 0.69
C ILE A 176 5.53 3.26 -0.47
N LYS A 177 5.68 4.55 -0.78
CA LYS A 177 6.60 5.03 -1.83
C LYS A 177 8.08 4.79 -1.52
N LYS A 178 8.48 4.72 -0.25
CA LYS A 178 9.84 4.28 0.12
C LYS A 178 10.06 2.81 -0.20
N ILE A 179 9.07 1.95 0.03
CA ILE A 179 9.17 0.51 -0.26
C ILE A 179 9.13 0.26 -1.78
N ARG A 180 8.26 0.98 -2.50
CA ARG A 180 8.03 0.85 -3.94
C ARG A 180 7.87 2.23 -4.58
N ASP A 181 8.97 2.79 -5.09
CA ASP A 181 8.97 4.06 -5.83
C ASP A 181 8.56 3.87 -7.30
N ASP A 182 8.77 2.67 -7.83
CA ASP A 182 8.53 2.19 -9.20
C ASP A 182 7.07 1.85 -9.55
N CYS A 183 6.12 2.01 -8.62
CA CYS A 183 4.70 1.69 -8.84
C CYS A 183 3.79 2.94 -8.82
N GLN A 184 2.68 2.89 -9.55
CA GLN A 184 1.59 3.86 -9.41
C GLN A 184 0.68 3.44 -8.25
N ILE A 185 0.28 4.40 -7.42
CA ILE A 185 -0.64 4.16 -6.30
C ILE A 185 -1.94 4.92 -6.59
N ILE A 186 -3.07 4.25 -6.49
CA ILE A 186 -4.40 4.84 -6.52
C ILE A 186 -5.07 4.46 -5.20
N LEU A 187 -5.52 5.46 -4.46
CA LEU A 187 -6.03 5.29 -3.11
C LEU A 187 -7.40 5.95 -2.98
N VAL A 188 -8.33 5.25 -2.33
CA VAL A 188 -9.64 5.76 -1.92
C VAL A 188 -9.66 5.82 -0.40
N THR A 189 -10.12 6.94 0.15
CA THR A 189 -10.06 7.23 1.58
C THR A 189 -11.14 8.24 1.96
N HIS A 190 -11.71 8.07 3.15
CA HIS A 190 -12.53 9.08 3.82
C HIS A 190 -11.71 9.96 4.78
N SER A 191 -10.46 9.58 5.10
CA SER A 191 -9.63 10.35 6.02
C SER A 191 -8.84 11.47 5.35
N PRO A 192 -8.98 12.72 5.83
CA PRO A 192 -8.14 13.82 5.35
C PRO A 192 -6.67 13.64 5.76
N GLY A 193 -6.36 12.85 6.80
CA GLY A 193 -5.00 12.66 7.31
C GLY A 193 -4.04 12.10 6.25
N ILE A 194 -4.54 11.26 5.35
CA ILE A 194 -3.75 10.63 4.28
C ILE A 194 -3.15 11.66 3.31
N VAL A 195 -3.82 12.80 3.09
CA VAL A 195 -3.35 13.82 2.14
C VAL A 195 -2.55 14.95 2.79
N MET A 196 -2.46 14.98 4.12
CA MET A 196 -1.82 16.08 4.87
C MET A 196 -0.30 16.16 4.64
N ASP A 197 0.37 15.04 4.35
CA ASP A 197 1.82 14.98 4.06
C ASP A 197 2.16 15.34 2.60
N GLY A 198 1.59 16.44 2.10
CA GLY A 198 1.96 16.99 0.78
C GLY A 198 1.29 16.35 -0.44
N TRP A 199 0.26 15.52 -0.27
CA TRP A 199 -0.41 14.82 -1.37
C TRP A 199 -1.66 15.54 -1.91
N MET A 200 -1.98 16.73 -1.40
CA MET A 200 -3.13 17.54 -1.84
C MET A 200 -3.16 17.80 -3.36
N GLY A 201 -2.01 17.90 -4.03
CA GLY A 201 -1.95 18.09 -5.48
C GLY A 201 -2.39 16.87 -6.31
N ALA A 202 -2.41 15.68 -5.70
CA ALA A 202 -2.88 14.44 -6.32
C ALA A 202 -4.30 14.04 -5.88
N TYR A 203 -4.92 14.82 -4.99
CA TYR A 203 -6.26 14.57 -4.47
C TYR A 203 -7.33 14.95 -5.49
N LYS A 204 -8.37 14.11 -5.58
CA LYS A 204 -9.53 14.33 -6.44
C LYS A 204 -10.79 13.95 -5.68
N GLU A 205 -11.73 14.88 -5.55
CA GLU A 205 -13.06 14.59 -4.98
C GLU A 205 -13.83 13.66 -5.92
N ILE A 206 -14.51 12.66 -5.35
CA ILE A 206 -15.26 11.67 -6.14
C ILE A 206 -16.35 12.33 -7.01
N ASP A 207 -17.00 13.37 -6.49
CA ASP A 207 -18.04 14.13 -7.21
C ASP A 207 -17.50 14.80 -8.48
N SER A 208 -16.21 15.12 -8.52
CA SER A 208 -15.56 15.70 -9.70
C SER A 208 -15.22 14.68 -10.79
N ILE A 209 -15.34 13.38 -10.48
CA ILE A 209 -15.05 12.26 -11.38
C ILE A 209 -16.35 11.64 -11.91
N ILE A 210 -17.44 11.73 -11.15
CA ILE A 210 -18.74 11.19 -11.56
C ILE A 210 -19.32 12.10 -12.66
N THR A 211 -19.20 11.67 -13.91
CA THR A 211 -19.98 12.27 -15.00
C THR A 211 -21.45 11.95 -14.76
N LYS A 212 -22.29 12.97 -14.54
CA LYS A 212 -23.74 12.77 -14.56
C LYS A 212 -24.10 12.15 -15.91
N ALA A 213 -24.57 10.90 -15.91
CA ALA A 213 -25.20 10.34 -17.08
C ALA A 213 -26.39 11.25 -17.41
N GLU A 214 -26.32 11.95 -18.53
CA GLU A 214 -27.43 12.73 -19.04
C GLU A 214 -28.61 11.76 -19.23
N LYS A 215 -29.73 12.06 -18.58
CA LYS A 215 -30.98 11.31 -18.71
C LYS A 215 -31.69 11.67 -20.01
#